data_AF-H8K9Z3-F1
#
_entry.id   AF-H8K9Z3-F1
#
_cell.length_a   1.000
_cell.length_b   1.000
_cell.length_c   1.000
_cell.angle_alpha   90.00
_cell.angle_beta   90.00
_cell.angle_gamma   90.00
#
_symmetry.space_group_name_H-M   'P 1'
#
loop_
_entity.id
_entity.type
_entity.pdbx_description
1 polymer ?
#
loop_
_entity_poly.entity_id
_entity_poly.type
_entity_poly.pdbx_seq_one_letter_code
_entity_poly.pdbx_strand_id
1 'polypeptide(L)'
;MIPTVKLTEIFRQAATSNNIIINAHQVNKGILPDLTPTKTESDFYFIEAEHGEDIINKIIMMIRDHIPNKFNLNPINDIQLLCPMQRGGVGARSLNGLLIILMSRTKKLQ
;
A
#
# COMPACT_ATOMS: atom_id res chain seq x y z
N MET A 1 -21.38 -25.12 -23.40
CA MET A 1 -20.15 -24.31 -23.39
C MET A 1 -20.57 -22.86 -23.45
N ILE A 2 -20.19 -22.03 -22.49
CA ILE A 2 -20.53 -20.59 -22.48
C ILE A 2 -19.33 -19.85 -23.11
N PRO A 3 -19.52 -19.01 -24.13
CA PRO A 3 -18.42 -18.24 -24.72
C PRO A 3 -17.87 -17.24 -23.70
N THR A 4 -16.55 -17.27 -23.50
CA THR A 4 -15.83 -16.36 -22.59
C THR A 4 -14.75 -15.61 -23.34
N VAL A 5 -14.61 -14.31 -23.05
CA VAL A 5 -13.52 -13.47 -23.55
C VAL A 5 -12.62 -13.10 -22.39
N LYS A 6 -11.30 -13.24 -22.56
CA LYS A 6 -10.29 -12.81 -21.58
C LYS A 6 -9.52 -11.61 -22.15
N LEU A 7 -9.62 -10.47 -21.48
CA LEU A 7 -8.85 -9.28 -21.81
C LEU A 7 -7.40 -9.47 -21.32
N THR A 8 -6.43 -9.27 -22.20
CA THR A 8 -4.99 -9.44 -21.89
C THR A 8 -4.20 -8.15 -21.96
N GLU A 9 -4.76 -7.12 -22.59
CA GLU A 9 -4.10 -5.82 -22.75
C GLU A 9 -4.53 -4.85 -21.65
N ILE A 10 -3.54 -4.20 -21.03
CA ILE A 10 -3.75 -3.17 -20.00
C ILE A 10 -3.57 -1.80 -20.66
N PHE A 11 -4.68 -1.12 -20.93
CA PHE A 11 -4.68 0.26 -21.40
C PHE A 11 -4.62 1.21 -20.20
N ARG A 12 -3.45 1.32 -19.57
CA ARG A 12 -3.17 2.44 -18.65
C ARG A 12 -2.21 3.39 -19.32
N GLN A 13 -2.52 4.68 -19.28
CA GLN A 13 -1.62 5.76 -19.69
C GLN A 13 -0.43 5.78 -18.73
N ALA A 14 0.63 5.08 -19.13
CA ALA A 14 1.82 4.76 -18.35
C ALA A 14 2.77 5.96 -18.25
N ALA A 15 2.51 6.88 -17.34
CA ALA A 15 3.50 7.91 -16.97
C ALA A 15 4.11 7.70 -15.57
N THR A 16 3.41 7.02 -14.64
CA THR A 16 3.82 7.10 -13.21
C THR A 16 4.00 5.76 -12.49
N SER A 17 3.40 4.67 -12.99
CA SER A 17 3.34 3.43 -12.21
C SER A 17 3.68 2.20 -13.04
N ASN A 18 4.98 1.92 -13.20
CA ASN A 18 5.46 0.78 -13.98
C ASN A 18 5.63 -0.48 -13.10
N ASN A 19 6.16 -0.33 -11.87
CA ASN A 19 6.57 -1.48 -11.06
C ASN A 19 5.37 -2.20 -10.45
N ILE A 20 4.27 -1.49 -10.11
CA ILE A 20 3.04 -2.15 -9.64
C ILE A 20 2.45 -3.09 -10.72
N ILE A 21 2.41 -2.68 -12.00
CA ILE A 21 1.88 -3.53 -13.08
C ILE A 21 2.76 -4.76 -13.27
N ILE A 22 4.08 -4.54 -13.38
CA ILE A 22 5.04 -5.61 -13.60
C ILE A 22 4.93 -6.64 -12.48
N ASN A 23 4.93 -6.19 -11.23
CA ASN A 23 4.85 -7.08 -10.07
C ASN A 23 3.50 -7.81 -9.97
N ALA A 24 2.38 -7.16 -10.30
CA ALA A 24 1.08 -7.83 -10.34
C ALA A 24 1.03 -8.96 -11.38
N HIS A 25 1.63 -8.76 -12.56
CA HIS A 25 1.75 -9.82 -13.56
C HIS A 25 2.67 -10.95 -13.11
N GLN A 26 3.76 -10.65 -12.41
CA GLN A 26 4.66 -11.67 -11.85
C GLN A 26 3.92 -12.55 -10.83
N VAL A 27 3.22 -11.94 -9.86
CA VAL A 27 2.44 -12.66 -8.86
C VAL A 27 1.37 -13.55 -9.51
N ASN A 28 0.63 -13.06 -10.51
CA ASN A 28 -0.36 -13.85 -11.24
C ASN A 28 0.23 -15.03 -12.02
N LYS A 29 1.54 -15.01 -12.32
CA LYS A 29 2.29 -16.09 -12.96
C LYS A 29 3.01 -17.01 -11.94
N GLY A 30 2.82 -16.77 -10.64
CA GLY A 30 3.52 -17.48 -9.57
C GLY A 30 4.99 -17.09 -9.40
N ILE A 31 5.40 -15.96 -9.97
CA ILE A 31 6.77 -15.42 -9.84
C ILE A 31 6.75 -14.39 -8.71
N LEU A 32 7.71 -14.49 -7.77
CA LEU A 32 7.85 -13.51 -6.70
C LEU A 32 8.29 -12.15 -7.29
N PRO A 33 7.66 -11.04 -6.85
CA PRO A 33 8.04 -9.71 -7.29
C PRO A 33 9.46 -9.36 -6.84
N ASP A 34 10.12 -8.49 -7.59
CA ASP A 34 11.39 -7.92 -7.17
C ASP A 34 11.16 -7.03 -5.94
N LEU A 35 11.69 -7.47 -4.80
CA LEU A 35 11.60 -6.78 -3.51
C LEU A 35 12.82 -5.88 -3.25
N THR A 36 13.77 -5.81 -4.19
CA THR A 36 14.98 -5.01 -4.00
C THR A 36 14.64 -3.51 -3.93
N PRO A 37 15.25 -2.77 -2.98
CA PRO A 37 15.06 -1.33 -2.91
C PRO A 37 15.55 -0.66 -4.20
N THR A 38 14.62 -0.09 -4.97
CA THR A 38 14.98 0.59 -6.22
C THR A 38 15.67 1.92 -5.90
N LYS A 39 16.77 2.23 -6.61
CA LYS A 39 17.51 3.52 -6.49
C LYS A 39 16.80 4.70 -7.16
N THR A 40 15.73 4.45 -7.91
CA THR A 40 14.94 5.45 -8.65
C THR A 40 13.56 5.61 -8.02
N GLU A 41 12.85 6.68 -8.40
CA GLU A 41 11.43 6.89 -8.09
C GLU A 41 10.61 5.65 -8.50
N SER A 42 10.26 4.80 -7.54
CA SER A 42 9.42 3.62 -7.72
C SER A 42 8.02 3.89 -7.18
N ASP A 43 7.00 3.24 -7.72
CA ASP A 43 5.63 3.19 -7.20
C ASP A 43 5.39 1.94 -6.33
N PHE A 44 6.34 1.01 -6.30
CA PHE A 44 6.30 -0.22 -5.50
C PHE A 44 7.43 -0.24 -4.47
N TYR A 45 7.08 -0.51 -3.21
CA TYR A 45 8.01 -0.54 -2.08
C TYR A 45 7.80 -1.78 -1.24
N PHE A 46 8.90 -2.36 -0.80
CA PHE A 46 8.93 -3.41 0.21
C PHE A 46 9.65 -2.89 1.44
N ILE A 47 9.00 -2.99 2.61
CA ILE A 47 9.53 -2.53 3.89
C ILE A 47 9.56 -3.72 4.83
N GLU A 48 10.76 -4.14 5.20
CA GLU A 48 10.97 -5.20 6.17
C GLU A 48 10.67 -4.69 7.59
N ALA A 49 9.98 -5.51 8.37
CA ALA A 49 9.65 -5.24 9.76
C ALA A 49 9.55 -6.56 10.52
N GLU A 50 10.22 -6.65 11.66
CA GLU A 50 10.44 -7.93 12.37
C GLU A 50 9.48 -8.14 13.55
N HIS A 51 8.97 -7.06 14.14
CA HIS A 51 8.15 -7.11 15.36
C HIS A 51 6.78 -6.44 15.16
N GLY A 52 5.77 -6.94 15.86
CA GLY A 52 4.39 -6.43 15.74
C GLY A 52 4.25 -4.93 15.98
N GLU A 53 4.95 -4.39 16.98
CA GLU A 53 4.95 -2.95 17.27
C GLU A 53 5.72 -2.13 16.22
N ASP A 54 6.85 -2.64 15.73
CA ASP A 54 7.64 -2.01 14.67
C ASP A 54 6.81 -1.89 13.38
N ILE A 55 6.06 -2.94 13.03
CA ILE A 55 5.14 -2.92 11.88
C ILE A 55 4.11 -1.80 12.03
N ILE A 56 3.47 -1.68 13.19
CA ILE A 56 2.44 -0.66 13.45
C ILE A 56 3.03 0.74 13.31
N ASN A 57 4.20 0.98 13.92
CA ASN A 57 4.87 2.28 13.87
C ASN A 57 5.26 2.66 12.43
N LYS A 58 5.83 1.72 11.67
CA LYS A 58 6.16 1.92 10.24
C LYS A 58 4.91 2.22 9.41
N ILE A 59 3.81 1.48 9.59
CA ILE A 59 2.55 1.75 8.87
C ILE A 59 2.05 3.17 9.15
N ILE A 60 2.05 3.60 10.42
CA ILE A 60 1.60 4.93 10.81
C ILE A 60 2.46 6.01 10.14
N MET A 61 3.79 5.88 10.19
CA MET A 61 4.70 6.84 9.55
C MET A 61 4.51 6.88 8.02
N MET A 62 4.25 5.74 7.40
CA MET A 62 4.03 5.66 5.96
C MET A 62 2.74 6.38 5.53
N ILE A 63 1.63 6.15 6.24
CA ILE A 63 0.33 6.74 5.90
C ILE A 63 0.27 8.22 6.26
N ARG A 64 0.92 8.63 7.35
CA ARG A 64 0.86 10.01 7.83
C ARG A 64 1.80 10.95 7.08
N ASP A 65 3.04 10.50 6.84
CA ASP A 65 4.11 11.39 6.43
C ASP A 65 4.70 10.97 5.07
N HIS A 66 5.22 9.75 4.92
CA HIS A 66 6.00 9.39 3.73
C HIS A 66 5.18 9.35 2.44
N ILE A 67 4.06 8.62 2.41
CA ILE A 67 3.24 8.47 1.19
C ILE A 67 2.56 9.79 0.82
N PRO A 68 1.88 10.50 1.75
CA PRO A 68 1.27 11.80 1.45
C PRO A 68 2.27 12.82 0.91
N ASN A 69 3.44 12.95 1.52
CA ASN A 69 4.44 13.94 1.12
C ASN A 69 5.09 13.57 -0.22
N LYS A 70 5.29 12.27 -0.49
CA LYS A 70 5.92 11.81 -1.73
C LYS A 70 4.99 11.91 -2.94
N PHE A 71 3.72 11.54 -2.77
CA PHE A 71 2.76 11.46 -3.88
C PHE A 71 1.75 12.61 -3.90
N ASN A 72 1.88 13.57 -2.97
CA ASN A 72 0.98 14.71 -2.81
C ASN A 72 -0.49 14.29 -2.66
N LEU A 73 -0.74 13.33 -1.77
CA LEU A 73 -2.04 12.70 -1.52
C LEU A 73 -2.63 13.13 -0.18
N ASN A 74 -3.95 13.15 -0.07
CA ASN A 74 -4.63 13.31 1.20
C ASN A 74 -4.56 12.00 2.01
N PRO A 75 -3.97 12.00 3.23
CA PRO A 75 -3.78 10.78 3.99
C PRO A 75 -5.09 10.08 4.40
N ILE A 76 -6.22 10.79 4.42
CA ILE A 76 -7.53 10.24 4.83
C ILE A 76 -8.34 9.75 3.63
N ASN A 77 -8.37 10.54 2.54
CA ASN A 77 -9.29 10.30 1.44
C ASN A 77 -8.65 9.52 0.28
N ASP A 78 -7.32 9.60 0.13
CA ASP A 78 -6.63 9.09 -1.06
C ASP A 78 -5.78 7.85 -0.77
N ILE A 79 -5.69 7.43 0.51
CA ILE A 79 -4.87 6.29 0.95
C ILE A 79 -5.76 5.21 1.57
N GLN A 80 -5.68 4.00 1.03
CA GLN A 80 -6.35 2.82 1.57
C GLN A 80 -5.33 1.83 2.14
N LEU A 81 -5.49 1.46 3.41
CA LEU A 81 -4.74 0.37 4.02
C LEU A 81 -5.46 -0.97 3.80
N LEU A 82 -4.74 -1.97 3.32
CA LEU A 82 -5.23 -3.34 3.14
C LEU A 82 -4.48 -4.28 4.08
N CYS A 83 -5.20 -5.19 4.74
CA CYS A 83 -4.63 -6.14 5.67
C CYS A 83 -5.21 -7.55 5.40
N PRO A 84 -4.37 -8.60 5.41
CA PRO A 84 -4.85 -9.96 5.15
C PRO A 84 -5.70 -10.51 6.29
N MET A 85 -5.52 -10.00 7.52
CA MET A 85 -6.19 -10.49 8.72
C MET A 85 -7.07 -9.42 9.36
N GLN A 86 -8.22 -9.84 9.89
CA GLN A 86 -9.18 -8.96 10.58
C GLN A 86 -8.83 -8.76 12.07
N ARG A 87 -8.23 -9.78 12.71
CA ARG A 87 -7.88 -9.82 14.15
C ARG A 87 -6.36 -9.93 14.32
N GLY A 88 -5.87 -9.65 15.54
CA GLY A 88 -4.45 -9.64 15.89
C GLY A 88 -3.89 -8.22 15.99
N GLY A 89 -2.65 -8.08 16.49
CA GLY A 89 -2.01 -6.77 16.69
C GLY A 89 -1.92 -5.93 15.41
N VAL A 90 -1.66 -6.59 14.28
CA VAL A 90 -1.58 -6.01 12.92
C VAL A 90 -2.85 -6.30 12.09
N GLY A 91 -3.96 -6.64 12.76
CA GLY A 91 -5.25 -6.86 12.09
C GLY A 91 -5.95 -5.55 11.76
N ALA A 92 -6.82 -5.56 10.74
CA ALA A 92 -7.49 -4.33 10.28
C ALA A 92 -8.31 -3.65 11.38
N ARG A 93 -8.94 -4.40 12.30
CA ARG A 93 -9.67 -3.81 13.45
C ARG A 93 -8.77 -3.02 14.39
N SER A 94 -7.59 -3.56 14.71
CA SER A 94 -6.60 -2.92 15.58
C SER A 94 -6.06 -1.65 14.92
N LEU A 95 -5.63 -1.78 13.66
CA LEU A 95 -5.05 -0.69 12.88
C LEU A 95 -6.05 0.44 12.63
N ASN A 96 -7.31 0.13 12.31
CA ASN A 96 -8.34 1.14 12.11
C ASN A 96 -8.58 1.99 13.36
N GLY A 97 -8.64 1.37 14.54
CA GLY A 97 -8.76 2.09 15.80
C GLY A 97 -7.59 3.05 16.04
N LEU A 98 -6.36 2.58 15.83
CA LEU A 98 -5.15 3.39 15.98
C LEU A 98 -5.11 4.56 14.99
N LEU A 99 -5.37 4.30 13.71
CA LEU A 99 -5.39 5.32 12.65
C LEU A 99 -6.45 6.40 12.93
N ILE A 100 -7.69 6.03 13.27
CA ILE A 100 -8.74 7.00 13.58
C ILE A 100 -8.32 7.90 14.74
N ILE A 101 -7.76 7.34 15.82
CA ILE A 101 -7.33 8.11 17.00
C ILE A 101 -6.20 9.08 16.62
N LEU A 102 -5.19 8.61 15.89
CA LEU A 102 -4.03 9.41 15.52
C LEU A 102 -4.39 10.53 14.53
N MET A 103 -5.21 10.24 13.53
CA MET A 103 -5.60 11.20 12.50
C MET A 103 -6.66 12.20 12.97
N SER A 104 -7.46 11.85 13.98
CA SER A 104 -8.41 12.79 14.59
C SER A 104 -7.72 13.84 15.48
N ARG A 105 -6.56 13.51 16.06
CA ARG A 105 -5.78 14.45 16.90
C ARG A 105 -5.05 15.51 16.08
N THR A 106 -4.62 15.19 14.87
CA THR A 106 -3.95 16.13 13.96
C THR A 106 -4.88 17.17 13.35
N LYS A 107 -6.19 16.91 13.24
CA LYS A 107 -7.18 17.90 12.77
C LYS A 107 -7.42 19.08 13.72
N LYS A 108 -7.03 18.99 15.00
CA LYS A 108 -7.27 20.06 16.00
C LYS A 108 -6.19 21.16 16.04
N LEU A 109 -5.14 21.05 15.23
CA LEU A 109 -3.97 21.94 15.23
C LEU A 109 -3.82 22.74 13.93
N GLN A 110 -4.86 22.81 13.10
CA GLN A 110 -4.94 23.70 11.93
C GLN A 110 -6.20 24.56 12.03
#